data_AF-A0A144RH35-F1
#
_entry.id   AF-A0A144RH35-F1
#
_cell.length_a   1.000
_cell.length_b   1.000
_cell.length_c   1.000
_cell.angle_alpha   90.00
_cell.angle_beta   90.00
_cell.angle_gamma   90.00
#
_symmetry.space_group_name_H-M   'P 1'
#
loop_
_entity.id
_entity.type
_entity.pdbx_description
1 polymer ?
#
loop_
_entity_poly.entity_id
_entity_poly.type
_entity_poly.pdbx_seq_one_letter_code
_entity_poly.pdbx_strand_id
1 'polypeptide(L)'
;MPTLDVTDVLFDPDFCDFNLWVTRRAQTVDADGIGSDSEVKTQFAGVVTVDRSLENRRMQSGQVISGAILIVTTERLTQGQTGRDADIVTYQNRDYRVTFVDPYTAYGAGFVQAHCELLPFDGGTPVEQ
;
A
#
# COMPACT_ATOMS: atom_id res chain seq x y z
N MET A 1 10.07 5.22 26.41
CA MET A 1 10.21 4.62 25.06
C MET A 1 9.63 3.22 25.13
N PRO A 2 8.77 2.82 24.18
CA PRO A 2 8.26 1.45 24.15
C PRO A 2 9.42 0.46 23.94
N THR A 3 9.42 -0.65 24.68
CA THR A 3 10.49 -1.67 24.66
C THR A 3 10.17 -2.86 23.76
N LEU A 4 8.97 -2.89 23.18
CA LEU A 4 8.54 -3.94 22.25
C LEU A 4 9.09 -3.63 20.85
N ASP A 5 9.86 -4.57 20.30
CA ASP A 5 10.24 -4.54 18.89
C ASP A 5 9.08 -5.09 18.06
N VAL A 6 8.32 -4.19 17.44
CA VAL A 6 7.16 -4.55 16.61
C VAL A 6 7.59 -5.33 15.35
N THR A 7 8.86 -5.25 14.98
CA THR A 7 9.45 -6.00 13.87
C THR A 7 9.29 -7.51 14.05
N ASP A 8 9.46 -8.03 15.26
CA ASP A 8 9.35 -9.48 15.55
C ASP A 8 7.93 -10.00 15.26
N VAL A 9 6.91 -9.18 15.58
CA VAL A 9 5.50 -9.52 15.32
C VAL A 9 5.17 -9.37 13.84
N LEU A 10 5.69 -8.34 13.17
CA LEU A 10 5.43 -8.10 11.74
C LEU A 10 6.12 -9.10 10.80
N PHE A 11 7.11 -9.84 11.29
CA PHE A 11 7.76 -10.93 10.56
C PHE A 11 7.38 -12.31 11.09
N ASP A 12 6.43 -12.40 12.01
CA ASP A 12 5.91 -13.67 12.48
C ASP A 12 5.15 -14.36 11.33
N PRO A 13 5.58 -15.58 10.91
CA PRO A 13 4.96 -16.27 9.79
C PRO A 13 3.50 -16.66 10.00
N ASP A 14 3.02 -16.70 11.25
CA ASP A 14 1.61 -16.95 11.55
C ASP A 14 0.75 -15.68 11.45
N PHE A 15 1.37 -14.51 11.25
CA PHE A 15 0.68 -13.21 11.24
C PHE A 15 0.89 -12.40 9.95
N CYS A 16 2.05 -12.50 9.30
CA CYS A 16 2.37 -11.71 8.12
C CYS A 16 2.17 -12.46 6.80
N ASP A 17 1.77 -11.74 5.75
CA ASP A 17 1.75 -12.25 4.38
C ASP A 17 3.07 -11.91 3.68
N PHE A 18 3.75 -12.93 3.16
CA PHE A 18 5.01 -12.80 2.41
C PHE A 18 4.81 -12.67 0.89
N ASN A 19 3.58 -12.82 0.39
CA ASN A 19 3.24 -12.80 -1.03
C ASN A 19 2.75 -11.43 -1.51
N LEU A 20 3.15 -10.36 -0.82
CA LEU A 20 2.87 -8.99 -1.24
C LEU A 20 3.92 -8.52 -2.23
N TRP A 21 3.46 -7.78 -3.24
CA TRP A 21 4.34 -7.18 -4.23
C TRP A 21 4.09 -5.68 -4.28
N VAL A 22 5.17 -4.90 -4.28
CA VAL A 22 5.11 -3.47 -4.55
C VAL A 22 5.66 -3.21 -5.94
N THR A 23 4.89 -2.46 -6.72
CA THR A 23 5.24 -1.98 -8.06
C THR A 23 5.47 -0.47 -7.95
N ARG A 24 6.67 -0.05 -8.33
CA ARG A 24 7.13 1.34 -8.23
C ARG A 24 7.42 1.88 -9.61
N ARG A 25 6.87 3.04 -9.92
CA ARG A 25 7.15 3.74 -11.18
C ARG A 25 7.96 4.99 -10.88
N ALA A 26 9.16 5.06 -11.45
CA ALA A 26 9.97 6.26 -11.45
C ALA A 26 9.72 6.98 -12.78
N GLN A 27 9.32 8.24 -12.70
CA GLN A 27 9.11 9.07 -13.88
C GLN A 27 10.40 9.82 -14.18
N THR A 28 10.87 9.69 -15.42
CA THR A 28 12.01 10.46 -15.91
C THR A 28 11.57 11.29 -17.10
N VAL A 29 12.02 12.54 -17.16
CA VAL A 29 11.76 13.43 -18.30
C VAL A 29 13.07 13.55 -19.07
N ASP A 30 13.02 13.28 -20.36
CA ASP A 30 14.19 13.43 -21.24
C ASP A 30 14.44 14.90 -21.63
N ALA A 31 15.49 15.13 -22.45
CA ALA A 31 15.86 16.47 -22.90
C ALA A 31 14.81 17.13 -23.81
N ASP A 32 13.92 16.34 -24.41
CA ASP A 32 12.84 16.78 -25.30
C ASP A 32 11.52 17.00 -24.54
N GLY A 33 11.50 16.78 -23.22
CA GLY A 33 10.33 16.98 -22.37
C GLY A 33 9.35 15.80 -22.40
N ILE A 34 9.76 14.63 -22.90
CA ILE A 34 8.93 13.42 -22.93
C ILE A 34 9.15 12.64 -21.63
N GLY A 35 8.05 12.30 -20.97
CA GLY A 35 8.05 11.44 -19.79
C GLY A 35 8.19 9.97 -20.16
N SER A 36 9.07 9.25 -19.47
CA SER A 36 9.16 7.79 -19.52
C SER A 36 9.11 7.21 -18.11
N ASP A 37 8.33 6.14 -17.96
CA ASP A 37 8.16 5.44 -16.69
C ASP A 37 9.01 4.16 -16.68
N SER A 38 9.88 4.03 -15.68
CA SER A 38 10.55 2.75 -15.40
C SER A 38 9.84 2.06 -14.23
N GLU A 39 9.34 0.85 -14.47
CA GLU A 39 8.64 0.05 -13.46
C GLU A 39 9.59 -0.95 -12.78
N VAL A 40 9.58 -0.96 -11.45
CA VAL A 40 10.32 -1.92 -10.63
C VAL A 40 9.34 -2.63 -9.70
N LYS A 41 9.33 -3.96 -9.77
CA LYS A 41 8.49 -4.81 -8.93
C LYS A 41 9.36 -5.53 -7.90
N THR A 42 8.96 -5.47 -6.63
CA THR A 42 9.71 -6.05 -5.51
C THR A 42 8.76 -6.73 -4.54
N GLN A 43 9.15 -7.91 -4.05
CA GLN A 43 8.37 -8.65 -3.06
C GLN A 43 8.67 -8.09 -1.66
N PHE A 44 7.65 -8.01 -0.81
CA PHE A 44 7.79 -7.59 0.58
C PHE A 44 6.81 -8.36 1.48
N ALA A 45 6.98 -8.21 2.80
CA ALA A 45 6.11 -8.82 3.80
C ALA A 45 5.32 -7.75 4.56
N GLY A 46 4.10 -8.09 4.96
CA GLY A 46 3.27 -7.19 5.73
C GLY A 46 1.96 -7.82 6.19
N VAL A 47 1.28 -7.11 7.07
CA VAL A 47 -0.02 -7.53 7.61
C VAL A 47 -1.10 -6.72 6.91
N VAL A 48 -2.03 -7.41 6.26
CA VAL A 48 -3.13 -6.79 5.52
C VAL A 48 -4.42 -6.91 6.31
N THR A 49 -5.12 -5.79 6.48
CA THR A 49 -6.43 -5.73 7.12
C THR A 49 -7.38 -4.87 6.28
N VAL A 50 -8.66 -4.84 6.63
CA VAL A 50 -9.66 -4.00 5.94
C VAL A 50 -9.56 -2.55 6.38
N ASP A 51 -9.62 -1.61 5.44
CA ASP A 51 -9.68 -0.17 5.75
C ASP A 51 -11.10 0.38 5.61
N ARG A 52 -11.78 0.65 6.73
CA ARG A 52 -13.14 1.21 6.76
C ARG A 52 -13.18 2.74 6.77
N SER A 53 -12.03 3.40 6.90
CA SER A 53 -11.92 4.85 7.07
C SER A 53 -12.43 5.63 5.85
N LEU A 54 -12.27 5.04 4.66
CA LEU A 54 -12.66 5.61 3.38
C LEU A 54 -14.15 5.41 3.05
N GLU A 55 -14.77 4.38 3.62
CA GLU A 55 -16.18 4.06 3.44
C GLU A 55 -17.08 5.20 3.94
N ASN A 56 -16.75 5.75 5.11
CA ASN A 56 -17.50 6.85 5.74
C ASN A 56 -17.47 8.16 4.91
N ARG A 57 -16.32 8.50 4.29
CA ARG A 57 -16.21 9.71 3.46
C ARG A 57 -16.91 9.57 2.11
N ARG A 58 -16.94 8.37 1.53
CA ARG A 58 -17.52 8.13 0.20
C ARG A 58 -19.03 7.89 0.23
N MET A 59 -19.58 7.30 1.30
CA MET A 59 -21.03 7.22 1.53
C MET A 59 -21.70 8.60 1.50
N GLN A 60 -21.04 9.63 2.05
CA GLN A 60 -21.55 11.00 2.02
C GLN A 60 -21.64 11.59 0.59
N SER A 61 -20.84 11.06 -0.35
CA SER A 61 -20.73 11.55 -1.72
C SER A 61 -21.48 10.67 -2.75
N GLY A 62 -22.21 9.64 -2.30
CA GLY A 62 -22.97 8.74 -3.19
C GLY A 62 -22.11 7.88 -4.13
N GLN A 63 -20.82 7.71 -3.83
CA GLN A 63 -19.89 6.95 -4.67
C GLN A 63 -19.82 5.47 -4.27
N VAL A 64 -19.60 4.61 -5.26
CA VAL A 64 -19.40 3.16 -5.07
C VAL A 64 -18.17 2.92 -4.18
N ILE A 65 -18.34 2.10 -3.16
CA ILE A 65 -17.26 1.66 -2.28
C ILE A 65 -16.38 0.70 -3.08
N SER A 66 -15.20 1.16 -3.50
CA SER A 66 -14.15 0.27 -3.99
C SER A 66 -13.39 -0.30 -2.80
N GLY A 67 -12.91 -1.54 -2.91
CA GLY A 67 -12.20 -2.22 -1.83
C GLY A 67 -11.03 -1.38 -1.32
N ALA A 68 -10.87 -1.32 0.00
CA ALA A 68 -9.77 -0.61 0.64
C ALA A 68 -9.11 -1.53 1.67
N ILE A 69 -7.78 -1.51 1.68
CA ILE A 69 -6.96 -2.30 2.58
C ILE A 69 -6.01 -1.39 3.34
N LEU A 70 -5.65 -1.84 4.53
CA LEU A 70 -4.64 -1.24 5.38
C LEU A 70 -3.50 -2.25 5.52
N ILE A 71 -2.29 -1.80 5.19
CA ILE A 71 -1.08 -2.62 5.23
C ILE A 71 -0.16 -2.07 6.31
N VAL A 72 0.21 -2.91 7.26
CA VAL A 72 1.26 -2.62 8.24
C VAL A 72 2.52 -3.36 7.82
N THR A 73 3.59 -2.62 7.51
CA THR A 73 4.85 -3.21 7.01
C THR A 73 6.06 -2.37 7.38
N THR A 74 7.23 -2.99 7.39
CA THR A 74 8.53 -2.30 7.48
C THR A 74 8.97 -1.71 6.14
N GLU A 75 8.40 -2.18 5.02
CA GLU A 75 8.65 -1.65 3.68
C GLU A 75 8.13 -0.20 3.59
N ARG A 76 8.96 0.71 3.10
CA ARG A 76 8.62 2.14 3.05
C ARG A 76 7.75 2.45 1.83
N LEU A 77 6.49 2.04 1.91
CA LEU A 77 5.46 2.40 0.94
C LEU A 77 5.27 3.92 0.88
N THR A 78 4.92 4.43 -0.29
CA THR A 78 4.68 5.86 -0.50
C THR A 78 3.42 6.11 -1.33
N GLN A 79 2.69 7.17 -0.98
CA GLN A 79 1.58 7.71 -1.78
C GLN A 79 2.06 8.50 -3.02
N GLY A 80 3.38 8.51 -3.26
CA GLY A 80 4.03 9.27 -4.33
C GLY A 80 4.75 10.50 -3.77
N GLN A 81 5.74 10.96 -4.53
CA GLN A 81 6.55 12.14 -4.24
C GLN A 81 6.99 12.79 -5.57
N THR A 82 7.62 13.96 -5.53
CA THR A 82 8.14 14.58 -6.76
C THR A 82 9.06 13.62 -7.51
N GLY A 83 8.70 13.27 -8.75
CA GLY A 83 9.46 12.34 -9.61
C GLY A 83 9.18 10.84 -9.37
N ARG A 84 8.24 10.48 -8.49
CA ARG A 84 7.86 9.08 -8.24
C ARG A 84 6.36 8.96 -7.98
N ASP A 85 5.73 8.06 -8.72
CA ASP A 85 4.31 7.78 -8.53
C ASP A 85 4.01 7.09 -7.20
N ALA A 86 2.73 7.08 -6.85
CA ALA A 86 2.22 6.26 -5.76
C ALA A 86 2.58 4.79 -5.99
N ASP A 87 3.01 4.12 -4.93
CA ASP A 87 3.28 2.69 -4.97
C ASP A 87 1.96 1.93 -5.25
N ILE A 88 2.04 0.90 -6.07
CA ILE A 88 0.93 -0.04 -6.31
C ILE A 88 1.27 -1.35 -5.61
N VAL A 89 0.40 -1.81 -4.73
CA VAL A 89 0.55 -3.08 -4.01
C VAL A 89 -0.35 -4.13 -4.63
N THR A 90 0.22 -5.25 -5.05
CA THR A 90 -0.56 -6.43 -5.44
C THR A 90 -0.79 -7.33 -4.24
N TYR A 91 -2.06 -7.57 -3.92
CA TYR A 91 -2.52 -8.49 -2.87
C TYR A 91 -3.67 -9.34 -3.39
N GLN A 92 -3.60 -10.66 -3.22
CA GLN A 92 -4.60 -11.62 -3.74
C GLN A 92 -4.94 -11.39 -5.23
N ASN A 93 -3.92 -11.19 -6.07
CA ASN A 93 -4.06 -10.90 -7.51
C ASN A 93 -4.87 -9.64 -7.84
N ARG A 94 -4.95 -8.68 -6.91
CA ARG A 94 -5.57 -7.37 -7.11
C ARG A 94 -4.58 -6.27 -6.80
N ASP A 95 -4.62 -5.22 -7.60
CA ASP A 95 -3.75 -4.07 -7.44
C ASP A 95 -4.43 -3.01 -6.58
N TYR A 96 -3.73 -2.51 -5.58
CA TYR A 96 -4.18 -1.46 -4.69
C TYR A 96 -3.20 -0.29 -4.76
N ARG A 97 -3.68 0.90 -5.05
CA ARG A 97 -2.89 2.12 -5.02
C ARG A 97 -2.72 2.61 -3.60
N VAL A 98 -1.50 2.90 -3.17
CA VAL A 98 -1.25 3.58 -1.90
C VAL A 98 -1.76 5.03 -1.98
N THR A 99 -2.67 5.40 -1.07
CA THR A 99 -3.28 6.73 -1.04
C THR A 99 -2.86 7.56 0.15
N PHE A 100 -2.49 6.92 1.27
CA PHE A 100 -2.01 7.59 2.47
C PHE A 100 -1.07 6.69 3.25
N VAL A 101 -0.07 7.27 3.93
CA VAL A 101 0.92 6.50 4.71
C VAL A 101 1.24 7.23 6.02
N ASP A 102 1.02 6.54 7.14
CA ASP A 102 1.42 6.99 8.47
C ASP A 102 2.74 6.33 8.89
N PRO A 103 3.82 7.11 9.12
CA PRO A 103 5.09 6.57 9.58
C PRO A 103 5.13 6.40 11.11
N TYR A 104 5.45 5.20 11.56
CA TYR A 104 5.62 4.86 12.98
C TYR A 104 7.08 4.56 13.29
N THR A 105 7.87 5.61 13.55
CA THR A 105 9.33 5.52 13.78
C THR A 105 9.72 5.25 15.24
N ALA A 106 8.77 5.31 16.17
CA ALA A 106 9.03 5.19 17.61
C ALA A 106 9.18 3.73 18.11
N TYR A 107 8.94 2.73 17.25
CA TYR A 107 8.92 1.31 17.61
C TYR A 107 10.00 0.53 16.85
N GLY A 108 11.06 0.10 17.54
CA GLY A 108 12.13 -0.71 16.92
C GLY A 108 12.74 -0.06 15.67
N ALA A 109 12.85 -0.81 14.57
CA ALA A 109 13.28 -0.32 13.26
C ALA A 109 12.27 0.62 12.57
N GLY A 110 11.08 0.78 13.16
CA GLY A 110 9.96 1.55 12.67
C GLY A 110 9.21 0.85 11.54
N PHE A 111 7.91 1.11 11.45
CA PHE A 111 7.05 0.56 10.40
C PHE A 111 6.20 1.67 9.78
N VAL A 112 5.43 1.35 8.75
CA VAL A 112 4.44 2.24 8.16
C VAL A 112 3.08 1.57 8.17
N GLN A 113 2.04 2.38 8.29
CA GLN A 113 0.67 1.97 8.05
C GLN A 113 0.23 2.64 6.74
N ALA A 114 0.10 1.85 5.68
CA ALA A 114 -0.31 2.32 4.37
C ALA A 114 -1.80 2.04 4.16
N HIS A 115 -2.54 3.06 3.77
CA HIS A 115 -3.91 2.97 3.30
C HIS A 115 -3.88 2.81 1.78
N CYS A 116 -4.57 1.80 1.26
CA CYS A 116 -4.56 1.48 -0.16
C CYS A 116 -5.96 1.27 -0.71
N GLU A 117 -6.17 1.68 -1.96
CA GLU A 117 -7.45 1.61 -2.66
C GLU A 117 -7.36 0.75 -3.92
N LEU A 118 -8.37 -0.10 -4.15
CA LEU A 118 -8.40 -1.05 -5.27
C LEU A 118 -8.41 -0.36 -6.64
N LEU A 119 -7.60 -0.89 -7.56
CA LEU A 119 -7.51 -0.55 -8.97
C LEU A 119 -7.96 -1.72 -9.86
N PRO A 120 -8.75 -1.48 -10.93
CA PRO A 120 -9.62 -0.32 -11.13
C PRO A 120 -10.76 -0.29 -10.10
N PHE A 121 -11.50 0.82 -10.04
CA PHE A 121 -12.69 0.98 -9.19
C PHE A 121 -13.85 0.09 -9.68
N ASP A 122 -13.73 -1.23 -9.58
CA ASP A 122 -14.66 -2.20 -10.16
C ASP A 122 -15.76 -2.67 -9.19
N GLY A 123 -16.14 -1.83 -8.22
CA GLY A 123 -17.21 -2.13 -7.26
C GLY A 123 -16.98 -3.37 -6.39
N GLY A 124 -15.79 -3.99 -6.47
CA GLY A 124 -15.31 -5.02 -5.57
C GLY A 124 -16.18 -6.27 -5.50
N THR A 125 -16.47 -6.95 -6.62
CA THR A 125 -16.98 -8.33 -6.51
C THR A 125 -15.86 -9.18 -5.90
N PRO A 126 -15.92 -9.66 -4.65
CA PRO A 126 -14.86 -10.47 -4.06
C PRO A 126 -14.88 -11.82 -4.78
N VAL A 127 -13.73 -12.25 -5.29
CA VAL A 127 -13.56 -13.64 -5.71
C VAL A 127 -13.02 -14.34 -4.48
N GLU A 128 -13.93 -14.86 -3.65
CA GLU A 128 -13.55 -15.82 -2.60
C GLU A 128 -13.01 -17.07 -3.30
N GLN A 129 -11.77 -17.46 -2.98
CA GLN A 129 -11.24 -18.80 -3.26
C GLN A 129 -11.43 -19.69 -2.04
#